data_AF-A0A2T0M8W2-F1
#
_entry.id   AF-A0A2T0M8W2-F1
#
_cell.length_a   1.000
_cell.length_b   1.000
_cell.length_c   1.000
_cell.angle_alpha   90.00
_cell.angle_beta   90.00
_cell.angle_gamma   90.00
#
_symmetry.space_group_name_H-M   'P 1'
#
loop_
_entity.id
_entity.type
_entity.pdbx_description
1 polymer ?
#
loop_
_entity_poly.entity_id
_entity_poly.type
_entity_poly.pdbx_seq_one_letter_code
_entity_poly.pdbx_strand_id
1 'polypeptide(L)'
;MSNNHNQNNKFDDFQLEEYKNISTSHFESIKQVSVFFRYYLLLLSAPALLLTLVGTGEGNMSTFFKGNLDKTTYDIVFAYLLLISAAGLCIFLFIINIRHDAILYARKVNKVRKYFYENSSLKVDDYHKYLGLPIVESKPRYTDNTIFFPLIIVFTLINSAFLFSAFYFRMLHSDYVFNTTLFELDLPLSRIYLWIVFFNILGHIILWKYLSYRRENFYLKSFAFGVDIDGVVNNQTEHFAEWLYKLRGKRIDTEKIKEIPVRLNKGLNVDDFDEQVVFNCKEYWEGLREKENALKTINDIHKKFGYKIFVYTYRPWGQMSDKVKNEIIKQNYTPLLKNDIVKITKSSFKNVGINTFIINNWFSSILYWFIPTFLKIRTRVTIEKGNSNISDTRFSFIVRNQTLLLNRFQGAKRNRLKFFIEDTPENAIKLANLVDYVFLMNQPYNNDENRYRFQKNIIRVDSWNEVYSHLKQLS
;
A
#
# COMPACT_ATOMS: atom_id res chain seq x y z
N MET A 1 -16.28 -23.57 -32.03
CA MET A 1 -16.36 -23.98 -30.61
C MET A 1 -15.14 -24.80 -30.14
N SER A 2 -14.41 -25.55 -30.98
CA SER A 2 -13.23 -26.33 -30.53
C SER A 2 -12.06 -25.49 -30.00
N ASN A 3 -11.85 -24.27 -30.49
CA ASN A 3 -10.76 -23.39 -30.03
C ASN A 3 -10.90 -22.91 -28.57
N ASN A 4 -12.13 -22.73 -28.07
CA ASN A 4 -12.34 -22.31 -26.68
C ASN A 4 -12.05 -23.46 -25.70
N HIS A 5 -12.41 -24.69 -26.08
CA HIS A 5 -12.15 -25.86 -25.24
C HIS A 5 -10.64 -26.09 -25.06
N ASN A 6 -9.85 -25.86 -26.11
CA ASN A 6 -8.41 -26.03 -26.07
C ASN A 6 -7.69 -24.92 -25.27
N GLN A 7 -8.22 -23.69 -25.26
CA GLN A 7 -7.68 -22.61 -24.43
C GLN A 7 -8.00 -22.80 -22.94
N ASN A 8 -9.20 -23.26 -22.60
CA ASN A 8 -9.56 -23.58 -21.21
C ASN A 8 -8.63 -24.66 -20.65
N ASN A 9 -8.38 -25.73 -21.42
CA ASN A 9 -7.47 -26.79 -21.00
C ASN A 9 -6.06 -26.25 -20.66
N LYS A 10 -5.50 -25.34 -21.48
CA LYS A 10 -4.18 -24.73 -21.20
C LYS A 10 -4.15 -23.89 -19.94
N PHE A 11 -5.23 -23.14 -19.66
CA PHE A 11 -5.29 -22.33 -18.44
C PHE A 11 -5.52 -23.20 -17.21
N ASP A 12 -6.32 -24.27 -17.32
CA ASP A 12 -6.50 -25.27 -16.27
C ASP A 12 -5.18 -25.98 -15.95
N ASP A 13 -4.41 -26.39 -16.97
CA ASP A 13 -3.09 -26.99 -16.80
C ASP A 13 -2.14 -26.03 -16.06
N PHE A 14 -2.14 -24.75 -16.45
CA PHE A 14 -1.39 -23.71 -15.77
C PHE A 14 -1.82 -23.55 -14.30
N GLN A 15 -3.12 -23.53 -14.00
CA GLN A 15 -3.62 -23.44 -12.63
C GLN A 15 -3.25 -24.68 -11.80
N LEU A 16 -3.25 -25.87 -12.39
CA LEU A 16 -2.80 -27.09 -11.72
C LEU A 16 -1.31 -27.05 -11.40
N GLU A 17 -0.48 -26.55 -12.31
CA GLU A 17 0.94 -26.37 -12.08
C GLU A 17 1.20 -25.33 -10.98
N GLU A 18 0.51 -24.19 -11.03
CA GLU A 18 0.57 -23.15 -10.01
C GLU A 18 0.13 -23.69 -8.63
N TYR A 19 -0.93 -24.50 -8.56
CA TYR A 19 -1.35 -25.18 -7.34
C TYR A 19 -0.23 -26.06 -6.77
N LYS A 20 0.40 -26.89 -7.60
CA LYS A 20 1.49 -27.79 -7.17
C LYS A 20 2.67 -26.99 -6.63
N ASN A 21 3.07 -25.93 -7.34
CA ASN A 21 4.17 -25.07 -6.94
C ASN A 21 3.88 -24.38 -5.59
N ILE A 22 2.72 -23.73 -5.46
CA ILE A 22 2.34 -23.02 -4.23
C ILE A 22 2.17 -23.98 -3.04
N SER A 23 1.55 -25.15 -3.26
CA SER A 23 1.38 -26.16 -2.21
C SER A 23 2.73 -26.68 -1.73
N THR A 24 3.67 -26.91 -2.64
CA THR A 24 5.03 -27.35 -2.29
C THR A 24 5.74 -26.28 -1.46
N SER A 25 5.70 -25.02 -1.91
CA SER A 25 6.27 -23.89 -1.14
C SER A 25 5.63 -23.72 0.24
N HIS A 26 4.32 -24.00 0.39
CA HIS A 26 3.65 -23.99 1.69
C HIS A 26 4.23 -25.04 2.64
N PHE A 27 4.36 -26.29 2.19
CA PHE A 27 4.92 -27.37 3.01
C PHE A 27 6.40 -27.16 3.32
N GLU A 28 7.18 -26.66 2.36
CA GLU A 28 8.58 -26.29 2.58
C GLU A 28 8.74 -25.19 3.61
N SER A 29 7.88 -24.16 3.56
CA SER A 29 7.87 -23.08 4.56
C SER A 29 7.61 -23.63 5.97
N ILE A 30 6.65 -24.55 6.13
CA ILE A 30 6.38 -25.21 7.42
C ILE A 30 7.59 -26.03 7.88
N LYS A 31 8.20 -26.80 6.97
CA LYS A 31 9.41 -27.59 7.27
C LYS A 31 10.57 -26.68 7.71
N GLN A 32 10.74 -25.52 7.09
CA GLN A 32 11.73 -24.52 7.50
C GLN A 32 11.48 -24.03 8.92
N VAL A 33 10.23 -23.75 9.33
CA VAL A 33 9.93 -23.40 10.73
C VAL A 33 10.46 -24.46 11.70
N SER A 34 10.21 -25.74 11.41
CA SER A 34 10.71 -26.84 12.25
C SER A 34 12.24 -26.96 12.26
N VAL A 35 12.92 -26.63 11.16
CA VAL A 35 14.39 -26.61 11.08
C VAL A 35 14.96 -25.46 11.91
N PHE A 36 14.43 -24.24 11.75
CA PHE A 36 14.87 -23.09 12.53
C PHE A 36 14.57 -23.21 14.01
N PHE A 37 13.45 -23.86 14.37
CA PHE A 37 13.16 -24.19 15.77
C PHE A 37 14.21 -25.15 16.36
N ARG A 38 14.69 -26.14 15.58
CA ARG A 38 15.79 -27.01 16.02
C ARG A 38 17.10 -26.24 16.22
N TYR A 39 17.44 -25.33 15.31
CA TYR A 39 18.61 -24.47 15.50
C TYR A 39 18.45 -23.52 16.68
N TYR A 40 17.23 -23.05 16.95
CA TYR A 40 16.95 -22.29 18.16
C TYR A 40 17.20 -23.13 19.41
N LEU A 41 16.66 -24.35 19.51
CA LEU A 41 16.91 -25.24 20.65
C LEU A 41 18.41 -25.54 20.84
N LEU A 42 19.17 -25.70 19.75
CA LEU A 42 20.62 -25.86 19.82
C LEU A 42 21.29 -24.61 20.41
N LEU A 43 20.89 -23.41 19.96
CA LEU A 43 21.36 -22.15 20.54
C LEU A 43 21.04 -22.06 22.04
N LEU A 44 19.86 -22.52 22.47
CA LEU A 44 19.47 -22.54 23.88
C LEU A 44 20.29 -23.51 24.74
N SER A 45 20.88 -24.54 24.13
CA SER A 45 21.74 -25.50 24.83
C SER A 45 23.17 -25.00 25.04
N ALA A 46 23.62 -24.05 24.21
CA ALA A 46 24.98 -23.54 24.22
C ALA A 46 25.43 -22.87 25.56
N PRO A 47 24.56 -22.19 26.33
CA PRO A 47 24.84 -21.74 27.70
C PRO A 47 25.24 -22.83 28.68
N ALA A 48 24.64 -24.03 28.56
CA ALA A 48 24.99 -25.14 29.44
C ALA A 48 26.47 -25.52 29.26
N LEU A 49 26.96 -25.49 28.01
CA LEU A 49 28.36 -25.75 27.69
C LEU A 49 29.29 -24.68 28.29
N LEU A 50 28.92 -23.40 28.20
CA LEU A 50 29.69 -22.32 28.82
C LEU A 50 29.75 -22.48 30.35
N LEU A 51 28.63 -22.82 30.99
CA LEU A 51 28.58 -23.08 32.43
C LEU A 51 29.43 -24.30 32.83
N THR A 52 29.48 -25.35 31.99
CA THR A 52 30.38 -26.49 32.26
C THR A 52 31.85 -26.08 32.17
N LEU A 53 32.24 -25.26 31.19
CA LEU A 53 33.62 -24.79 31.02
C LEU A 53 34.06 -23.87 32.17
N VAL A 54 33.17 -23.00 32.65
CA VAL A 54 33.42 -22.18 33.85
C VAL A 54 33.46 -23.06 35.11
N GLY A 55 32.67 -24.14 35.13
CA GLY A 55 32.47 -25.03 36.26
C GLY A 55 33.50 -26.14 36.47
N THR A 56 34.51 -26.33 35.62
CA THR A 56 35.43 -27.49 35.70
C THR A 56 36.47 -27.45 36.83
N GLY A 57 36.56 -26.38 37.63
CA GLY A 57 37.43 -26.33 38.81
C GLY A 57 36.73 -26.79 40.10
N GLU A 58 37.49 -27.36 41.05
CA GLU A 58 36.96 -27.77 42.36
C GLU A 58 36.27 -26.59 43.07
N GLY A 59 34.94 -26.68 43.27
CA GLY A 59 34.13 -25.63 43.91
C GLY A 59 33.53 -24.57 42.97
N ASN A 60 33.79 -24.62 41.66
CA ASN A 60 33.57 -23.50 40.73
C ASN A 60 32.11 -23.06 40.52
N MET A 61 31.12 -23.97 40.53
CA MET A 61 29.73 -23.53 40.33
C MET A 61 29.21 -22.74 41.54
N SER A 62 29.55 -23.17 42.75
CA SER A 62 29.15 -22.46 43.96
C SER A 62 29.83 -21.09 44.07
N THR A 63 31.10 -20.98 43.65
CA THR A 63 31.83 -19.70 43.63
C THR A 63 31.31 -18.77 42.52
N PHE A 64 30.93 -19.31 41.36
CA PHE A 64 30.29 -18.55 40.28
C PHE A 64 28.96 -17.91 40.71
N PHE A 65 28.05 -18.65 41.35
CA PHE A 65 26.79 -18.07 41.82
C PHE A 65 26.95 -17.13 43.02
N LYS A 66 28.07 -17.23 43.75
CA LYS A 66 28.41 -16.33 44.86
C LYS A 66 29.04 -15.00 44.43
N GLY A 67 29.38 -14.82 43.15
CA GLY A 67 30.05 -13.59 42.69
C GLY A 67 31.58 -13.61 42.83
N ASN A 68 32.18 -14.77 43.12
CA ASN A 68 33.60 -14.85 43.51
C ASN A 68 34.58 -15.09 42.35
N LEU A 69 34.11 -15.08 41.10
CA LEU A 69 35.00 -15.16 39.94
C LEU A 69 35.55 -13.79 39.53
N ASP A 70 36.54 -13.80 38.66
CA ASP A 70 37.11 -12.58 38.08
C ASP A 70 36.07 -11.83 37.23
N LYS A 71 36.26 -10.50 37.15
CA LYS A 71 35.42 -9.59 36.34
C LYS A 71 35.27 -10.08 34.90
N THR A 72 36.37 -10.50 34.29
CA THR A 72 36.43 -10.85 32.87
C THR A 72 35.51 -12.04 32.58
N THR A 73 35.43 -13.03 33.47
CA THR A 73 34.51 -14.14 33.34
C THR A 73 33.04 -13.69 33.33
N TYR A 74 32.62 -12.82 34.26
CA TYR A 74 31.24 -12.29 34.25
C TYR A 74 30.93 -11.46 33.00
N ASP A 75 31.91 -10.71 32.49
CA ASP A 75 31.75 -9.88 31.30
C ASP A 75 31.58 -10.73 30.04
N ILE A 76 32.33 -11.83 29.94
CA ILE A 76 32.17 -12.83 28.88
C ILE A 76 30.78 -13.49 28.97
N VAL A 77 30.37 -13.94 30.16
CA VAL A 77 29.05 -14.56 30.39
C VAL A 77 27.94 -13.58 30.02
N PHE A 78 28.02 -12.33 30.47
CA PHE A 78 27.06 -11.27 30.15
C PHE A 78 26.95 -11.06 28.63
N ALA A 79 28.08 -10.83 27.95
CA ALA A 79 28.10 -10.60 26.50
C ALA A 79 27.53 -11.78 25.73
N TYR A 80 27.86 -13.01 26.15
CA TYR A 80 27.39 -14.23 25.53
C TYR A 80 25.88 -14.45 25.68
N LEU A 81 25.34 -14.32 26.90
CA LEU A 81 23.90 -14.47 27.14
C LEU A 81 23.10 -13.35 26.47
N LEU A 82 23.64 -12.13 26.42
CA LEU A 82 23.05 -11.02 25.69
C LEU A 82 23.01 -11.32 24.18
N LEU A 83 24.09 -11.86 23.62
CA LEU A 83 24.16 -12.27 22.21
C LEU A 83 23.11 -13.36 21.90
N ILE A 84 22.93 -14.34 22.79
CA ILE A 84 21.90 -15.37 22.64
C ILE A 84 20.50 -14.76 22.67
N SER A 85 20.22 -13.84 23.60
CA SER A 85 18.92 -13.16 23.65
C SER A 85 18.65 -12.36 22.36
N ALA A 86 19.67 -11.65 21.84
CA ALA A 86 19.57 -10.90 20.59
C ALA A 86 19.36 -11.82 19.37
N ALA A 87 20.12 -12.91 19.27
CA ALA A 87 19.96 -13.91 18.23
C ALA A 87 18.57 -14.58 18.31
N GLY A 88 18.08 -14.85 19.52
CA GLY A 88 16.75 -15.35 19.77
C GLY A 88 15.64 -14.41 19.31
N LEU A 89 15.80 -13.09 19.47
CA LEU A 89 14.89 -12.09 18.90
C LEU A 89 14.88 -12.13 17.37
N CYS A 90 16.05 -12.25 16.73
CA CYS A 90 16.13 -12.37 15.27
C CYS A 90 15.42 -13.62 14.74
N ILE A 91 15.63 -14.77 15.39
CA ILE A 91 14.94 -16.03 15.04
C ILE A 91 13.43 -15.91 15.25
N PHE A 92 13.01 -15.29 16.35
CA PHE A 92 11.59 -15.01 16.62
C PHE A 92 10.94 -14.19 15.49
N LEU A 93 11.57 -13.08 15.09
CA LEU A 93 11.09 -12.25 13.98
C LEU A 93 11.01 -13.02 12.66
N PHE A 94 12.01 -13.87 12.41
CA PHE A 94 12.05 -14.71 11.23
C PHE A 94 10.93 -15.76 11.19
N ILE A 95 10.66 -16.43 12.31
CA ILE A 95 9.56 -17.41 12.44
C ILE A 95 8.20 -16.75 12.24
N ILE A 96 7.99 -15.54 12.77
CA ILE A 96 6.77 -14.76 12.50
C ILE A 96 6.59 -14.55 10.99
N ASN A 97 7.66 -14.16 10.29
CA ASN A 97 7.59 -13.92 8.85
C ASN A 97 7.30 -15.20 8.05
N ILE A 98 7.95 -16.33 8.37
CA ILE A 98 7.64 -17.61 7.70
C ILE A 98 6.18 -18.02 7.96
N ARG A 99 5.69 -17.87 9.20
CA ARG A 99 4.28 -18.17 9.49
C ARG A 99 3.34 -17.31 8.64
N HIS A 100 3.67 -16.04 8.45
CA HIS A 100 2.91 -15.15 7.57
C HIS A 100 2.95 -15.61 6.11
N ASP A 101 4.11 -16.05 5.60
CA ASP A 101 4.23 -16.60 4.25
C ASP A 101 3.39 -17.88 4.09
N ALA A 102 3.45 -18.79 5.07
CA ALA A 102 2.65 -20.02 5.06
C ALA A 102 1.14 -19.74 4.99
N ILE A 103 0.65 -18.76 5.77
CA ILE A 103 -0.77 -18.31 5.72
C ILE A 103 -1.13 -17.75 4.34
N LEU A 104 -0.21 -16.99 3.71
CA LEU A 104 -0.42 -16.44 2.38
C LEU A 104 -0.49 -17.54 1.31
N TYR A 105 0.40 -18.52 1.37
CA TYR A 105 0.37 -19.67 0.45
C TYR A 105 -0.90 -20.48 0.61
N ALA A 106 -1.33 -20.78 1.85
CA ALA A 106 -2.59 -21.49 2.10
C ALA A 106 -3.79 -20.76 1.47
N ARG A 107 -3.82 -19.41 1.56
CA ARG A 107 -4.84 -18.61 0.89
C ARG A 107 -4.81 -18.76 -0.62
N LYS A 108 -3.62 -18.71 -1.22
CA LYS A 108 -3.46 -18.85 -2.68
C LYS A 108 -3.87 -20.24 -3.18
N VAL A 109 -3.51 -21.29 -2.45
CA VAL A 109 -3.99 -22.67 -2.70
C VAL A 109 -5.52 -22.71 -2.68
N ASN A 110 -6.16 -22.09 -1.70
CA ASN A 110 -7.62 -22.04 -1.61
C ASN A 110 -8.28 -21.30 -2.79
N LYS A 111 -7.63 -20.26 -3.33
CA LYS A 111 -8.12 -19.57 -4.54
C LYS A 111 -8.10 -20.47 -5.77
N VAL A 112 -7.01 -21.20 -5.97
CA VAL A 112 -6.90 -22.12 -7.11
C VAL A 112 -7.89 -23.28 -6.95
N ARG A 113 -8.07 -23.79 -5.73
CA ARG A 113 -9.11 -24.79 -5.44
C ARG A 113 -10.51 -24.26 -5.77
N LYS A 114 -10.84 -23.04 -5.32
CA LYS A 114 -12.11 -22.39 -5.63
C LYS A 114 -12.36 -22.28 -7.14
N TYR A 115 -11.35 -21.87 -7.91
CA TYR A 115 -11.42 -21.82 -9.37
C TYR A 115 -11.86 -23.16 -9.97
N PHE A 116 -11.21 -24.28 -9.59
CA PHE A 116 -11.61 -25.60 -10.09
C PHE A 116 -12.99 -26.02 -9.60
N TYR A 117 -13.39 -25.63 -8.39
CA TYR A 117 -14.74 -25.92 -7.90
C TYR A 117 -15.81 -25.16 -8.68
N GLU A 118 -15.64 -23.86 -8.89
CA GLU A 118 -16.59 -23.03 -9.64
C GLU A 118 -16.73 -23.46 -11.10
N ASN A 119 -15.67 -24.06 -11.68
CA ASN A 119 -15.68 -24.59 -13.03
C ASN A 119 -16.04 -26.07 -13.14
N SER A 120 -16.19 -26.79 -12.02
CA SER A 120 -16.53 -28.21 -12.03
C SER A 120 -18.03 -28.43 -12.26
N SER A 121 -18.38 -29.50 -12.97
CA SER A 121 -19.78 -29.95 -13.13
C SER A 121 -20.28 -30.82 -11.95
N LEU A 122 -19.57 -30.80 -10.82
CA LEU A 122 -19.89 -31.65 -9.67
C LEU A 122 -21.11 -31.13 -8.93
N LYS A 123 -21.94 -32.06 -8.43
CA LYS A 123 -23.03 -31.72 -7.50
C LYS A 123 -22.46 -31.34 -6.13
N VAL A 124 -23.17 -30.48 -5.40
CA VAL A 124 -22.76 -29.97 -4.08
C VAL A 124 -22.50 -31.09 -3.07
N ASP A 125 -23.25 -32.20 -3.13
CA ASP A 125 -23.08 -33.33 -2.20
C ASP A 125 -21.77 -34.11 -2.45
N ASP A 126 -21.39 -34.29 -3.71
CA ASP A 126 -20.12 -34.93 -4.06
C ASP A 126 -18.96 -33.99 -3.76
N TYR A 127 -19.16 -32.68 -3.90
CA TYR A 127 -18.20 -31.67 -3.53
C TYR A 127 -17.80 -31.74 -2.04
N HIS A 128 -18.75 -31.90 -1.11
CA HIS A 128 -18.43 -31.99 0.31
C HIS A 128 -17.57 -33.21 0.65
N LYS A 129 -17.65 -34.29 -0.14
CA LYS A 129 -16.79 -35.48 0.02
C LYS A 129 -15.34 -35.20 -0.35
N TYR A 130 -15.09 -34.30 -1.31
CA TYR A 130 -13.74 -33.89 -1.71
C TYR A 130 -13.20 -32.69 -0.92
N LEU A 131 -14.04 -32.05 -0.09
CA LEU A 131 -13.65 -30.90 0.70
C LEU A 131 -12.91 -31.30 1.99
N GLY A 132 -11.63 -31.62 1.88
CA GLY A 132 -10.80 -31.88 3.08
C GLY A 132 -10.40 -30.62 3.87
N LEU A 133 -10.51 -29.43 3.26
CA LEU A 133 -10.05 -28.16 3.83
C LEU A 133 -10.98 -27.00 3.48
N PRO A 134 -11.14 -25.98 4.38
CA PRO A 134 -11.95 -24.79 4.11
C PRO A 134 -11.50 -24.04 2.84
N ILE A 135 -12.46 -23.46 2.09
CA ILE A 135 -12.18 -22.67 0.86
C ILE A 135 -12.18 -21.16 1.13
N VAL A 136 -12.45 -20.72 2.36
CA VAL A 136 -12.61 -19.31 2.69
C VAL A 136 -11.43 -18.48 2.18
N GLU A 137 -11.68 -17.61 1.19
CA GLU A 137 -10.68 -16.75 0.54
C GLU A 137 -10.50 -15.40 1.24
N SER A 138 -11.34 -15.16 2.25
CA SER A 138 -11.43 -13.92 2.99
C SER A 138 -10.07 -13.56 3.59
N LYS A 139 -9.93 -12.28 3.95
CA LYS A 139 -8.68 -11.72 4.49
C LYS A 139 -8.20 -12.59 5.67
N PRO A 140 -7.06 -13.29 5.56
CA PRO A 140 -6.61 -14.17 6.62
C PRO A 140 -6.22 -13.32 7.83
N ARG A 141 -6.60 -13.78 9.02
CA ARG A 141 -6.13 -13.20 10.27
C ARG A 141 -4.70 -13.69 10.50
N TYR A 142 -3.74 -12.77 10.47
CA TYR A 142 -2.33 -13.09 10.74
C TYR A 142 -2.05 -13.22 12.24
N THR A 143 -2.93 -12.67 13.08
CA THR A 143 -2.94 -12.85 14.52
C THR A 143 -3.74 -14.10 14.88
N ASP A 144 -3.06 -15.22 15.02
CA ASP A 144 -3.64 -16.46 15.52
C ASP A 144 -3.31 -16.62 17.00
N ASN A 145 -4.30 -16.34 17.85
CA ASN A 145 -4.16 -16.40 19.30
C ASN A 145 -4.22 -17.83 19.85
N THR A 146 -4.61 -18.81 19.05
CA THR A 146 -4.89 -20.17 19.53
C THR A 146 -3.69 -21.09 19.33
N ILE A 147 -3.18 -21.16 18.10
CA ILE A 147 -2.14 -22.12 17.74
C ILE A 147 -0.77 -21.44 17.80
N PHE A 148 -0.66 -20.19 17.34
CA PHE A 148 0.64 -19.53 17.18
C PHE A 148 1.05 -18.72 18.41
N PHE A 149 0.11 -18.12 19.14
CA PHE A 149 0.43 -17.33 20.34
C PHE A 149 1.16 -18.09 21.45
N PRO A 150 0.85 -19.37 21.77
CA PRO A 150 1.67 -20.15 22.71
C PRO A 150 3.15 -20.21 22.30
N LEU A 151 3.44 -20.33 21.01
CA LEU A 151 4.81 -20.29 20.50
C LEU A 151 5.46 -18.91 20.74
N ILE A 152 4.72 -17.82 20.51
CA ILE A 152 5.18 -16.45 20.80
C ILE A 152 5.55 -16.30 22.28
N ILE A 153 4.72 -16.83 23.18
CA ILE A 153 5.00 -16.79 24.63
C ILE A 153 6.27 -17.57 24.96
N VAL A 154 6.46 -18.78 24.41
CA VAL A 154 7.67 -19.57 24.64
C VAL A 154 8.93 -18.82 24.20
N PHE A 155 8.96 -18.26 22.99
CA PHE A 155 10.09 -17.45 22.52
C PHE A 155 10.35 -16.23 23.41
N THR A 156 9.28 -15.56 23.82
CA THR A 156 9.36 -14.37 24.66
C THR A 156 9.98 -14.71 26.01
N LEU A 157 9.45 -15.74 26.70
CA LEU A 157 9.93 -16.18 28.00
C LEU A 157 11.39 -16.61 27.95
N ILE A 158 11.78 -17.40 26.94
CA ILE A 158 13.15 -17.89 26.81
C ILE A 158 14.11 -16.72 26.53
N ASN A 159 13.82 -15.87 25.55
CA ASN A 159 14.69 -14.73 25.24
C ASN A 159 14.81 -13.77 26.43
N SER A 160 13.72 -13.54 27.16
CA SER A 160 13.71 -12.71 28.36
C SER A 160 14.43 -13.36 29.53
N ALA A 161 14.39 -14.68 29.67
CA ALA A 161 15.17 -15.41 30.68
C ALA A 161 16.67 -15.26 30.41
N PHE A 162 17.13 -15.38 29.15
CA PHE A 162 18.52 -15.14 28.79
C PHE A 162 18.97 -13.70 29.08
N LEU A 163 18.12 -12.73 28.75
CA LEU A 163 18.39 -11.33 29.03
C LEU A 163 18.47 -11.07 30.53
N PHE A 164 17.53 -11.61 31.30
CA PHE A 164 17.53 -11.55 32.75
C PHE A 164 18.80 -12.16 33.33
N SER A 165 19.18 -13.37 32.92
CA SER A 165 20.40 -14.04 33.37
C SER A 165 21.64 -13.24 33.04
N ALA A 166 21.73 -12.64 31.85
CA ALA A 166 22.85 -11.78 31.47
C ALA A 166 23.02 -10.65 32.49
N PHE A 167 21.97 -9.85 32.71
CA PHE A 167 22.02 -8.73 33.66
C PHE A 167 22.23 -9.19 35.10
N TYR A 168 21.59 -10.29 35.52
CA TYR A 168 21.77 -10.85 36.86
C TYR A 168 23.23 -11.23 37.14
N PHE A 169 23.89 -11.93 36.22
CA PHE A 169 25.30 -12.30 36.40
C PHE A 169 26.22 -11.08 36.37
N ARG A 170 25.92 -10.06 35.55
CA ARG A 170 26.65 -8.79 35.59
C ARG A 170 26.51 -8.09 36.96
N MET A 171 25.32 -8.13 37.57
CA MET A 171 25.07 -7.54 38.90
C MET A 171 25.87 -8.20 40.02
N LEU A 172 26.20 -9.49 39.92
CA LEU A 172 27.01 -10.15 40.95
C LEU A 172 28.41 -9.54 41.09
N HIS A 173 28.89 -8.85 40.05
CA HIS A 173 30.22 -8.26 40.04
C HIS A 173 30.20 -6.72 39.94
N SER A 174 29.21 -6.12 39.28
CA SER A 174 29.13 -4.67 39.10
C SER A 174 27.71 -4.15 39.21
N ASP A 175 27.52 -3.09 40.00
CA ASP A 175 26.23 -2.38 40.11
C ASP A 175 25.85 -1.59 38.84
N TYR A 176 26.76 -1.51 37.87
CA TYR A 176 26.64 -0.66 36.68
C TYR A 176 26.76 -1.46 35.37
N VAL A 177 26.07 -0.99 34.33
CA VAL A 177 25.95 -1.72 33.06
C VAL A 177 27.29 -1.74 32.34
N PHE A 178 27.88 -0.57 32.11
CA PHE A 178 29.07 -0.44 31.30
C PHE A 178 30.33 -0.33 32.18
N ASN A 179 30.22 0.30 33.38
CA ASN A 179 31.37 0.53 34.25
C ASN A 179 32.55 1.13 33.44
N THR A 180 32.19 2.04 32.53
CA THR A 180 33.12 2.72 31.63
C THR A 180 33.12 4.20 31.98
N THR A 181 34.31 4.76 32.18
CA THR A 181 34.51 6.21 32.33
C THR A 181 34.06 7.05 31.13
N LEU A 182 33.73 6.39 30.01
CA LEU A 182 33.30 7.02 28.75
C LEU A 182 31.86 7.56 28.76
N PHE A 183 31.00 7.12 29.69
CA PHE A 183 29.62 7.58 29.77
C PHE A 183 29.27 7.96 31.22
N GLU A 184 29.06 9.25 31.49
CA GLU A 184 28.65 9.78 32.81
C GLU A 184 27.25 9.32 33.27
N LEU A 185 26.52 8.56 32.43
CA LEU A 185 25.19 8.03 32.68
C LEU A 185 25.27 6.59 33.21
N ASP A 186 25.91 6.41 34.36
CA ASP A 186 25.96 5.11 35.03
C ASP A 186 24.66 4.87 35.81
N LEU A 187 23.75 4.13 35.17
CA LEU A 187 22.45 3.79 35.72
C LEU A 187 22.56 2.55 36.63
N PRO A 188 22.05 2.59 37.87
CA PRO A 188 22.15 1.45 38.79
C PRO A 188 21.34 0.27 38.25
N LEU A 189 22.01 -0.85 37.94
CA LEU A 189 21.38 -2.04 37.33
C LEU A 189 20.20 -2.50 38.14
N SER A 190 20.35 -2.55 39.47
CA SER A 190 19.36 -3.03 40.44
C SER A 190 17.98 -2.40 40.29
N ARG A 191 17.90 -1.19 39.74
CA ARG A 191 16.63 -0.48 39.52
C ARG A 191 16.05 -0.68 38.14
N ILE A 192 16.87 -1.02 37.14
CA ILE A 192 16.49 -0.89 35.71
C ILE A 192 16.43 -2.24 35.00
N TYR A 193 17.17 -3.27 35.44
CA TYR A 193 17.21 -4.54 34.72
C TYR A 193 15.84 -5.23 34.60
N LEU A 194 15.01 -5.17 35.65
CA LEU A 194 13.62 -5.67 35.61
C LEU A 194 12.76 -4.90 34.59
N TRP A 195 12.97 -3.59 34.46
CA TRP A 195 12.30 -2.80 33.42
C TRP A 195 12.78 -3.19 32.03
N ILE A 196 14.09 -3.42 31.83
CA ILE A 196 14.63 -3.90 30.55
C ILE A 196 13.98 -5.24 30.17
N VAL A 197 13.92 -6.19 31.10
CA VAL A 197 13.28 -7.49 30.87
C VAL A 197 11.79 -7.33 30.59
N PHE A 198 11.07 -6.50 31.36
CA PHE A 198 9.65 -6.20 31.13
C PHE A 198 9.41 -5.61 29.73
N PHE A 199 10.20 -4.63 29.31
CA PHE A 199 10.10 -4.02 27.98
C PHE A 199 10.50 -5.00 26.87
N ASN A 200 11.42 -5.93 27.13
CA ASN A 200 11.72 -7.01 26.20
C ASN A 200 10.51 -7.92 25.99
N ILE A 201 9.82 -8.35 27.07
CA ILE A 201 8.60 -9.15 26.99
C ILE A 201 7.52 -8.41 26.19
N LEU A 202 7.25 -7.16 26.57
CA LEU A 202 6.25 -6.33 25.91
C LEU A 202 6.61 -6.09 24.44
N GLY A 203 7.89 -5.86 24.15
CA GLY A 203 8.44 -5.66 22.82
C GLY A 203 8.18 -6.84 21.88
N HIS A 204 8.39 -8.08 22.32
CA HIS A 204 8.09 -9.27 21.52
C HIS A 204 6.60 -9.34 21.13
N ILE A 205 5.70 -9.11 22.09
CA ILE A 205 4.25 -9.14 21.86
C ILE A 205 3.83 -8.00 20.91
N ILE A 206 4.35 -6.79 21.13
CA ILE A 206 4.10 -5.63 20.26
C ILE A 206 4.62 -5.89 18.85
N LEU A 207 5.85 -6.39 18.70
CA LEU A 207 6.45 -6.69 17.40
C LEU A 207 5.64 -7.74 16.64
N TRP A 208 5.22 -8.82 17.30
CA TRP A 208 4.35 -9.83 16.69
C TRP A 208 3.01 -9.25 16.22
N LYS A 209 2.32 -8.50 17.09
CA LYS A 209 1.05 -7.84 16.73
C LYS A 209 1.25 -6.84 15.59
N TYR A 210 2.31 -6.03 15.65
CA TYR A 210 2.66 -5.02 14.66
C TYR A 210 2.96 -5.65 13.30
N LEU A 211 3.82 -6.67 13.25
CA LEU A 211 4.16 -7.37 12.00
C LEU A 211 2.93 -8.05 11.41
N SER A 212 2.11 -8.69 12.24
CA SER A 212 0.87 -9.34 11.81
C SER A 212 -0.11 -8.31 11.25
N TYR A 213 -0.33 -7.19 11.95
CA TYR A 213 -1.14 -6.07 11.47
C TYR A 213 -0.59 -5.48 10.16
N ARG A 214 0.73 -5.31 10.06
CA ARG A 214 1.37 -4.77 8.87
C ARG A 214 1.19 -5.69 7.67
N ARG A 215 1.41 -6.99 7.85
CA ARG A 215 1.20 -8.00 6.82
C ARG A 215 -0.25 -8.01 6.34
N GLU A 216 -1.17 -7.98 7.30
CA GLU A 216 -2.60 -8.02 7.07
C GLU A 216 -3.14 -6.78 6.32
N ASN A 217 -2.60 -5.59 6.60
CA ASN A 217 -3.16 -4.33 6.11
C ASN A 217 -2.34 -3.59 5.06
N PHE A 218 -1.03 -3.83 4.94
CA PHE A 218 -0.18 -3.13 3.98
C PHE A 218 0.35 -4.06 2.89
N TYR A 219 0.71 -5.30 3.24
CA TYR A 219 1.32 -6.21 2.27
C TYR A 219 0.28 -6.77 1.28
N LEU A 220 -0.89 -7.18 1.76
CA LEU A 220 -1.96 -7.76 0.92
C LEU A 220 -2.95 -6.75 0.33
N LYS A 221 -2.80 -5.48 0.72
CA LYS A 221 -3.76 -4.43 0.40
C LYS A 221 -3.01 -3.20 -0.07
N SER A 222 -2.53 -3.22 -1.29
CA SER A 222 -2.62 -1.98 -2.05
C SER A 222 -4.07 -1.77 -2.47
N PHE A 223 -4.91 -1.55 -1.46
CA PHE A 223 -6.27 -1.08 -1.63
C PHE A 223 -6.20 0.39 -1.97
N ALA A 224 -5.70 0.67 -3.16
CA ALA A 224 -5.52 2.00 -3.63
C ALA A 224 -6.19 2.09 -4.99
N PHE A 225 -7.02 3.10 -5.13
CA PHE A 225 -7.92 3.29 -6.26
C PHE A 225 -7.63 4.67 -6.84
N GLY A 226 -7.15 4.71 -8.08
CA GLY A 226 -6.89 5.94 -8.81
C GLY A 226 -8.13 6.47 -9.50
N VAL A 227 -8.33 7.77 -9.48
CA VAL A 227 -9.46 8.45 -10.14
C VAL A 227 -8.92 9.67 -10.85
N ASP A 228 -9.03 9.75 -12.17
CA ASP A 228 -8.90 11.05 -12.85
C ASP A 228 -10.11 11.94 -12.53
N ILE A 229 -9.96 13.26 -12.62
CA ILE A 229 -11.05 14.19 -12.34
C ILE A 229 -11.77 14.59 -13.62
N ASP A 230 -11.00 15.12 -14.55
CA ASP A 230 -11.50 15.74 -15.76
C ASP A 230 -12.06 14.65 -16.67
N GLY A 231 -13.30 14.81 -17.17
CA GLY A 231 -14.01 13.78 -17.95
C GLY A 231 -14.42 12.50 -17.18
N VAL A 232 -13.93 12.27 -15.96
CA VAL A 232 -14.26 11.09 -15.15
C VAL A 232 -15.21 11.42 -14.00
N VAL A 233 -14.88 12.42 -13.19
CA VAL A 233 -15.70 12.87 -12.05
C VAL A 233 -16.70 13.95 -12.47
N ASN A 234 -16.41 14.66 -13.55
CA ASN A 234 -17.21 15.80 -14.02
C ASN A 234 -17.57 15.70 -15.51
N ASN A 235 -18.57 16.48 -15.91
CA ASN A 235 -19.02 16.64 -17.29
C ASN A 235 -18.22 17.75 -17.99
N GLN A 236 -16.91 17.54 -18.14
CA GLN A 236 -16.02 18.58 -18.65
C GLN A 236 -16.34 19.01 -20.09
N THR A 237 -16.71 18.05 -20.94
CA THR A 237 -16.94 18.27 -22.37
C THR A 237 -18.12 19.21 -22.61
N GLU A 238 -19.26 18.92 -21.97
CA GLU A 238 -20.48 19.74 -22.02
C GLU A 238 -20.22 21.10 -21.39
N HIS A 239 -19.55 21.12 -20.24
CA HIS A 239 -19.24 22.37 -19.54
C HIS A 239 -18.30 23.27 -20.34
N PHE A 240 -17.33 22.69 -21.05
CA PHE A 240 -16.45 23.41 -21.98
C PHE A 240 -17.26 24.03 -23.12
N ALA A 241 -18.17 23.28 -23.75
CA ALA A 241 -19.01 23.80 -24.83
C ALA A 241 -19.93 24.95 -24.35
N GLU A 242 -20.53 24.83 -23.17
CA GLU A 242 -21.33 25.89 -22.54
C GLU A 242 -20.50 27.17 -22.34
N TRP A 243 -19.31 27.04 -21.76
CA TRP A 243 -18.43 28.18 -21.46
C TRP A 243 -17.77 28.78 -22.70
N LEU A 244 -17.46 27.97 -23.70
CA LEU A 244 -16.98 28.44 -24.99
C LEU A 244 -18.02 29.33 -25.66
N TYR A 245 -19.30 28.92 -25.65
CA TYR A 245 -20.37 29.78 -26.16
C TYR A 245 -20.51 31.06 -25.33
N LYS A 246 -20.44 30.95 -24.00
CA LYS A 246 -20.57 32.11 -23.09
C LYS A 246 -19.47 33.16 -23.30
N LEU A 247 -18.22 32.72 -23.47
CA LEU A 247 -17.05 33.61 -23.56
C LEU A 247 -16.72 34.03 -24.99
N ARG A 248 -17.01 33.18 -25.98
CA ARG A 248 -16.57 33.36 -27.37
C ARG A 248 -17.71 33.38 -28.38
N GLY A 249 -18.95 33.12 -27.98
CA GLY A 249 -20.11 33.02 -28.88
C GLY A 249 -20.09 31.80 -29.80
N LYS A 250 -19.13 30.88 -29.63
CA LYS A 250 -18.95 29.69 -30.48
C LYS A 250 -19.73 28.51 -29.93
N ARG A 251 -20.67 27.98 -30.70
CA ARG A 251 -21.40 26.74 -30.37
C ARG A 251 -20.68 25.56 -31.01
N ILE A 252 -20.42 24.53 -30.22
CA ILE A 252 -19.86 23.26 -30.69
C ILE A 252 -20.76 22.12 -30.25
N ASP A 253 -20.82 21.08 -31.07
CA ASP A 253 -21.48 19.82 -30.76
C ASP A 253 -20.48 18.91 -30.04
N THR A 254 -20.79 18.52 -28.80
CA THR A 254 -19.90 17.74 -27.94
C THR A 254 -19.60 16.36 -28.51
N GLU A 255 -20.54 15.77 -29.25
CA GLU A 255 -20.38 14.46 -29.89
C GLU A 255 -19.34 14.48 -31.02
N LYS A 256 -19.04 15.66 -31.56
CA LYS A 256 -18.04 15.87 -32.61
C LYS A 256 -16.63 16.10 -32.07
N ILE A 257 -16.44 16.15 -30.75
CA ILE A 257 -15.11 16.23 -30.14
C ILE A 257 -14.49 14.84 -30.20
N LYS A 258 -13.61 14.60 -31.17
CA LYS A 258 -12.94 13.31 -31.42
C LYS A 258 -11.52 13.25 -30.89
N GLU A 259 -10.96 14.38 -30.46
CA GLU A 259 -9.61 14.47 -29.92
C GLU A 259 -9.51 15.56 -28.84
N ILE A 260 -8.64 15.34 -27.85
CA ILE A 260 -8.25 16.34 -26.85
C ILE A 260 -6.76 16.68 -27.05
N PRO A 261 -6.36 17.96 -27.03
CA PRO A 261 -7.18 19.16 -26.83
C PRO A 261 -8.21 19.42 -27.95
N VAL A 262 -9.32 20.11 -27.61
CA VAL A 262 -10.47 20.38 -28.50
C VAL A 262 -10.03 21.13 -29.77
N ARG A 263 -9.04 22.02 -29.68
CA ARG A 263 -8.47 22.75 -30.82
C ARG A 263 -7.92 21.86 -31.95
N LEU A 264 -7.64 20.59 -31.67
CA LEU A 264 -7.16 19.64 -32.69
C LEU A 264 -8.28 19.19 -33.65
N ASN A 265 -9.54 19.42 -33.29
CA ASN A 265 -10.71 19.07 -34.11
C ASN A 265 -10.97 20.15 -35.16
N LYS A 266 -10.39 19.99 -36.36
CA LYS A 266 -10.44 20.97 -37.48
C LYS A 266 -11.85 21.44 -37.89
N GLY A 267 -12.90 20.69 -37.57
CA GLY A 267 -14.30 21.03 -37.90
C GLY A 267 -15.05 21.86 -36.86
N LEU A 268 -14.47 22.13 -35.68
CA LEU A 268 -15.18 22.79 -34.57
C LEU A 268 -14.92 24.30 -34.47
N ASN A 269 -14.03 24.84 -35.30
CA ASN A 269 -13.65 26.27 -35.29
C ASN A 269 -13.21 26.79 -33.90
N VAL A 270 -12.53 25.95 -33.13
CA VAL A 270 -11.95 26.29 -31.82
C VAL A 270 -10.44 26.41 -32.00
N ASP A 271 -9.87 27.55 -31.68
CA ASP A 271 -8.42 27.76 -31.70
C ASP A 271 -7.81 27.65 -30.29
N ASP A 272 -6.48 27.76 -30.22
CA ASP A 272 -5.76 27.71 -28.94
C ASP A 272 -6.09 28.89 -28.01
N PHE A 273 -6.42 30.05 -28.58
CA PHE A 273 -6.79 31.23 -27.79
C PHE A 273 -8.15 31.03 -27.11
N ASP A 274 -9.12 30.46 -27.82
CA ASP A 274 -10.44 30.13 -27.27
C ASP A 274 -10.32 29.15 -26.09
N GLU A 275 -9.55 28.07 -26.23
CA GLU A 275 -9.31 27.12 -25.15
C GLU A 275 -8.65 27.79 -23.94
N GLN A 276 -7.62 28.60 -24.18
CA GLN A 276 -6.93 29.30 -23.11
C GLN A 276 -7.87 30.26 -22.37
N VAL A 277 -8.76 30.98 -23.06
CA VAL A 277 -9.75 31.88 -22.43
C VAL A 277 -10.71 31.10 -21.53
N VAL A 278 -11.21 29.95 -21.98
CA VAL A 278 -12.12 29.11 -21.18
C VAL A 278 -11.41 28.51 -19.97
N PHE A 279 -10.29 27.80 -20.16
CA PHE A 279 -9.63 27.08 -19.08
C PHE A 279 -8.90 27.99 -18.07
N ASN A 280 -8.62 29.24 -18.42
CA ASN A 280 -8.09 30.23 -17.49
C ASN A 280 -9.17 31.11 -16.83
N CYS A 281 -10.46 30.81 -17.02
CA CYS A 281 -11.54 31.44 -16.27
C CYS A 281 -11.74 30.72 -14.93
N LYS A 282 -11.76 31.44 -13.81
CA LYS A 282 -11.93 30.84 -12.47
C LYS A 282 -13.30 30.19 -12.30
N GLU A 283 -14.33 30.90 -12.74
CA GLU A 283 -15.74 30.51 -12.62
C GLU A 283 -16.06 29.26 -13.45
N TYR A 284 -15.32 29.00 -14.53
CA TYR A 284 -15.38 27.72 -15.26
C TYR A 284 -15.13 26.54 -14.30
N TRP A 285 -14.08 26.61 -13.48
CA TRP A 285 -13.73 25.52 -12.57
C TRP A 285 -14.65 25.45 -11.35
N GLU A 286 -15.14 26.59 -10.86
CA GLU A 286 -16.09 26.63 -9.74
C GLU A 286 -17.47 26.09 -10.12
N GLY A 287 -17.89 26.31 -11.37
CA GLY A 287 -19.18 25.86 -11.90
C GLY A 287 -19.17 24.45 -12.49
N LEU A 288 -18.05 23.72 -12.42
CA LEU A 288 -17.89 22.43 -13.07
C LEU A 288 -18.84 21.38 -12.48
N ARG A 289 -19.80 20.90 -13.29
CA ARG A 289 -20.85 19.98 -12.84
C ARG A 289 -20.31 18.57 -12.65
N GLU A 290 -20.65 17.96 -11.52
CA GLU A 290 -20.36 16.57 -11.22
C GLU A 290 -21.11 15.63 -12.18
N LYS A 291 -20.47 14.53 -12.60
CA LYS A 291 -21.17 13.40 -13.24
C LYS A 291 -22.12 12.77 -12.23
N GLU A 292 -23.24 12.24 -12.73
CA GLU A 292 -24.28 11.68 -11.86
C GLU A 292 -23.70 10.62 -10.90
N ASN A 293 -23.91 10.83 -9.60
CA ASN A 293 -23.45 9.96 -8.51
C ASN A 293 -21.92 9.74 -8.39
N ALA A 294 -21.06 10.50 -9.08
CA ALA A 294 -19.61 10.23 -9.10
C ALA A 294 -18.97 10.26 -7.71
N LEU A 295 -19.08 11.38 -6.99
CA LEU A 295 -18.48 11.58 -5.67
C LEU A 295 -19.14 10.69 -4.60
N LYS A 296 -20.46 10.48 -4.72
CA LYS A 296 -21.18 9.53 -3.85
C LYS A 296 -20.64 8.11 -4.02
N THR A 297 -20.48 7.65 -5.25
CA THR A 297 -19.95 6.31 -5.57
C THR A 297 -18.50 6.17 -5.14
N ILE A 298 -17.66 7.18 -5.33
CA ILE A 298 -16.27 7.19 -4.80
C ILE A 298 -16.27 7.00 -3.27
N ASN A 299 -17.15 7.70 -2.56
CA ASN A 299 -17.27 7.58 -1.10
C ASN A 299 -17.76 6.18 -0.69
N ASP A 300 -18.70 5.61 -1.44
CA ASP A 300 -19.19 4.24 -1.23
C ASP A 300 -18.08 3.21 -1.48
N ILE A 301 -17.29 3.39 -2.56
CA ILE A 301 -16.14 2.54 -2.87
C ILE A 301 -15.13 2.59 -1.71
N HIS A 302 -14.84 3.78 -1.20
CA HIS A 302 -13.97 3.97 -0.05
C HIS A 302 -14.50 3.27 1.21
N LYS A 303 -15.77 3.49 1.56
CA LYS A 303 -16.36 2.98 2.80
C LYS A 303 -16.59 1.47 2.78
N LYS A 304 -17.13 0.93 1.69
CA LYS A 304 -17.55 -0.48 1.60
C LYS A 304 -16.39 -1.42 1.32
N PHE A 305 -15.48 -1.05 0.39
CA PHE A 305 -14.33 -1.89 0.05
C PHE A 305 -13.06 -1.53 0.82
N GLY A 306 -13.02 -0.37 1.48
CA GLY A 306 -11.84 0.08 2.23
C GLY A 306 -10.70 0.58 1.35
N TYR A 307 -10.97 1.00 0.11
CA TYR A 307 -9.97 1.56 -0.79
C TYR A 307 -9.51 2.95 -0.34
N LYS A 308 -8.19 3.18 -0.34
CA LYS A 308 -7.56 4.49 -0.33
C LYS A 308 -7.75 5.12 -1.69
N ILE A 309 -8.57 6.15 -1.77
CA ILE A 309 -8.79 6.85 -3.03
C ILE A 309 -7.66 7.86 -3.26
N PHE A 310 -7.06 7.78 -4.44
CA PHE A 310 -6.09 8.74 -4.94
C PHE A 310 -6.70 9.44 -6.14
N VAL A 311 -6.96 10.72 -5.99
CA VAL A 311 -7.51 11.53 -7.06
C VAL A 311 -6.36 12.22 -7.78
N TYR A 312 -6.37 12.14 -9.10
CA TYR A 312 -5.37 12.65 -10.02
C TYR A 312 -6.02 13.66 -10.97
N THR A 313 -5.26 14.66 -11.38
CA THR A 313 -5.67 15.63 -12.41
C THR A 313 -4.43 16.38 -12.83
N TYR A 314 -4.28 16.63 -14.13
CA TYR A 314 -3.23 17.47 -14.67
C TYR A 314 -3.85 18.75 -15.24
N ARG A 315 -3.56 19.88 -14.59
CA ARG A 315 -4.09 21.19 -14.97
C ARG A 315 -2.95 22.19 -15.09
N PRO A 316 -2.41 22.44 -16.30
CA PRO A 316 -1.34 23.41 -16.51
C PRO A 316 -1.80 24.89 -16.48
N TRP A 317 -3.07 25.13 -16.16
CA TRP A 317 -3.72 26.44 -16.25
C TRP A 317 -3.37 27.37 -15.08
N GLY A 318 -3.68 28.66 -15.24
CA GLY A 318 -3.28 29.74 -14.33
C GLY A 318 -1.92 30.37 -14.66
N GLN A 319 -1.34 29.99 -15.80
CA GLN A 319 -0.27 30.71 -16.49
C GLN A 319 -0.82 31.13 -17.85
N MET A 320 -1.12 32.41 -18.02
CA MET A 320 -1.79 32.93 -19.22
C MET A 320 -1.11 34.21 -19.72
N SER A 321 -1.24 34.48 -21.02
CA SER A 321 -0.78 35.74 -21.60
C SER A 321 -1.68 36.91 -21.18
N ASP A 322 -1.16 38.13 -21.22
CA ASP A 322 -1.94 39.33 -20.93
C ASP A 322 -3.14 39.47 -21.87
N LYS A 323 -3.01 39.02 -23.12
CA LYS A 323 -4.13 38.99 -24.07
C LYS A 323 -5.29 38.13 -23.56
N VAL A 324 -5.00 36.91 -23.09
CA VAL A 324 -6.02 36.00 -22.53
C VAL A 324 -6.62 36.59 -21.26
N LYS A 325 -5.78 37.11 -20.38
CA LYS A 325 -6.20 37.75 -19.13
C LYS A 325 -7.16 38.93 -19.38
N ASN A 326 -6.80 39.81 -20.30
CA ASN A 326 -7.60 40.99 -20.65
C ASN A 326 -8.93 40.59 -21.30
N GLU A 327 -8.96 39.54 -22.12
CA GLU A 327 -10.20 39.03 -22.69
C GLU A 327 -11.15 38.50 -21.61
N ILE A 328 -10.65 37.73 -20.64
CA ILE A 328 -11.45 37.24 -19.50
C ILE A 328 -12.04 38.41 -18.70
N ILE A 329 -11.23 39.43 -18.41
CA ILE A 329 -11.66 40.64 -17.69
C ILE A 329 -12.70 41.43 -18.50
N LYS A 330 -12.49 41.59 -19.81
CA LYS A 330 -13.42 42.27 -20.71
C LYS A 330 -14.81 41.62 -20.73
N GLN A 331 -14.86 40.30 -20.54
CA GLN A 331 -16.10 39.53 -20.42
C GLN A 331 -16.70 39.54 -19.00
N ASN A 332 -16.13 40.32 -18.06
CA ASN A 332 -16.51 40.41 -16.66
C ASN A 332 -16.33 39.11 -15.85
N TYR A 333 -15.26 38.35 -16.12
CA TYR A 333 -14.90 37.15 -15.34
C TYR A 333 -13.54 37.30 -14.66
N THR A 334 -13.26 36.37 -13.74
CA THR A 334 -12.02 36.37 -12.95
C THR A 334 -10.97 35.47 -13.60
N PRO A 335 -9.76 35.98 -13.92
CA PRO A 335 -8.64 35.14 -14.32
C PRO A 335 -8.26 34.15 -13.21
N LEU A 336 -8.07 32.89 -13.59
CA LEU A 336 -7.69 31.81 -12.71
C LEU A 336 -6.24 31.97 -12.24
N LEU A 337 -6.02 31.97 -10.92
CA LEU A 337 -4.67 31.95 -10.36
C LEU A 337 -4.19 30.51 -10.18
N LYS A 338 -2.87 30.31 -10.25
CA LYS A 338 -2.22 28.99 -10.10
C LYS A 338 -2.67 28.19 -8.85
N ASN A 339 -2.97 28.88 -7.75
CA ASN A 339 -3.39 28.24 -6.49
C ASN A 339 -4.90 28.01 -6.38
N ASP A 340 -5.71 28.60 -7.26
CA ASP A 340 -7.17 28.53 -7.17
C ASP A 340 -7.68 27.14 -7.50
N ILE A 341 -7.14 26.50 -8.54
CA ILE A 341 -7.49 25.12 -8.93
C ILE A 341 -7.39 24.17 -7.73
N VAL A 342 -6.31 24.30 -6.94
CA VAL A 342 -6.08 23.44 -5.78
C VAL A 342 -7.14 23.65 -4.71
N LYS A 343 -7.53 24.91 -4.46
CA LYS A 343 -8.56 25.26 -3.48
C LYS A 343 -9.94 24.79 -3.94
N ILE A 344 -10.30 25.07 -5.19
CA ILE A 344 -11.58 24.70 -5.80
C ILE A 344 -11.75 23.18 -5.74
N THR A 345 -10.76 22.43 -6.23
CA THR A 345 -10.80 20.95 -6.23
C THR A 345 -10.98 20.41 -4.81
N LYS A 346 -10.21 20.92 -3.84
CA LYS A 346 -10.35 20.49 -2.43
C LYS A 346 -11.73 20.79 -1.85
N SER A 347 -12.30 21.95 -2.18
CA SER A 347 -13.64 22.34 -1.73
C SER A 347 -14.70 21.35 -2.22
N SER A 348 -14.66 20.98 -3.51
CA SER A 348 -15.60 20.03 -4.10
C SER A 348 -15.57 18.66 -3.42
N PHE A 349 -14.37 18.12 -3.13
CA PHE A 349 -14.25 16.85 -2.42
C PHE A 349 -14.68 16.94 -0.94
N LYS A 350 -14.37 18.06 -0.27
CA LYS A 350 -14.76 18.26 1.13
C LYS A 350 -16.27 18.25 1.31
N ASN A 351 -17.03 18.82 0.37
CA ASN A 351 -18.48 18.90 0.43
C ASN A 351 -19.17 17.51 0.41
N VAL A 352 -18.50 16.46 -0.10
CA VAL A 352 -19.04 15.09 -0.14
C VAL A 352 -18.50 14.23 1.01
N GLY A 353 -17.92 14.87 2.03
CA GLY A 353 -17.37 14.20 3.21
C GLY A 353 -16.03 13.50 2.94
N ILE A 354 -15.39 13.78 1.82
CA ILE A 354 -14.06 13.28 1.50
C ILE A 354 -13.03 14.24 2.10
N ASN A 355 -12.60 13.94 3.34
CA ASN A 355 -11.61 14.76 4.05
C ASN A 355 -10.25 14.74 3.34
N THR A 356 -9.90 15.84 2.68
CA THR A 356 -8.58 16.03 2.07
C THR A 356 -7.57 16.48 3.13
N PHE A 357 -6.58 15.66 3.48
CA PHE A 357 -5.53 16.03 4.42
C PHE A 357 -4.24 16.45 3.69
N ILE A 358 -3.66 17.59 4.08
CA ILE A 358 -2.33 18.03 3.62
C ILE A 358 -1.31 17.54 4.65
N ILE A 359 -0.48 16.59 4.28
CA ILE A 359 0.70 16.26 5.08
C ILE A 359 1.75 17.31 4.76
N ASN A 360 1.94 18.29 5.64
CA ASN A 360 3.18 19.05 5.65
C ASN A 360 4.31 18.09 6.04
N ASN A 361 5.33 17.99 5.19
CA ASN A 361 6.42 17.00 5.30
C ASN A 361 7.18 17.02 6.64
N TRP A 362 7.00 18.05 7.47
CA TRP A 362 7.88 18.33 8.61
C TRP A 362 7.64 17.46 9.86
N PHE A 363 6.45 16.88 10.05
CA PHE A 363 6.14 16.08 11.26
C PHE A 363 6.13 14.54 11.04
N SER A 364 6.77 14.04 9.98
CA SER A 364 6.38 12.77 9.34
C SER A 364 7.24 11.52 9.59
N SER A 365 8.23 11.52 10.49
CA SER A 365 9.06 10.32 10.70
C SER A 365 8.65 9.49 11.92
N ILE A 366 8.47 10.14 13.08
CA ILE A 366 8.19 9.45 14.36
C ILE A 366 6.70 9.28 14.61
N LEU A 367 5.88 10.33 14.40
CA LEU A 367 4.42 10.22 14.56
C LEU A 367 3.77 9.40 13.44
N TYR A 368 4.38 9.33 12.25
CA TYR A 368 3.88 8.53 11.13
C TYR A 368 3.93 7.03 11.39
N TRP A 369 4.69 6.59 12.39
CA TRP A 369 4.68 5.21 12.87
C TRP A 369 3.47 4.89 13.76
N PHE A 370 3.01 5.84 14.59
CA PHE A 370 1.90 5.63 15.52
C PHE A 370 0.52 5.98 14.91
N ILE A 371 0.47 6.97 14.03
CA ILE A 371 -0.76 7.48 13.41
C ILE A 371 -1.55 6.44 12.58
N PRO A 372 -0.93 5.58 11.74
CA PRO A 372 -1.67 4.65 10.87
C PRO A 372 -2.42 3.56 11.62
N THR A 373 -2.06 3.30 12.88
CA THR A 373 -2.69 2.27 13.72
C THR A 373 -4.01 2.77 14.31
N PHE A 374 -4.19 4.09 14.45
CA PHE A 374 -5.37 4.69 15.10
C PHE A 374 -6.21 5.61 14.20
N LEU A 375 -5.66 6.14 13.10
CA LEU A 375 -6.39 7.03 12.21
C LEU A 375 -6.98 6.29 11.01
N LYS A 376 -8.31 6.20 11.00
CA LYS A 376 -9.21 5.73 9.94
C LYS A 376 -8.66 6.03 8.55
N ILE A 377 -8.66 5.02 7.66
CA ILE A 377 -8.19 5.07 6.27
C ILE A 377 -8.65 6.38 5.61
N ARG A 378 -7.71 7.21 5.13
CA ARG A 378 -8.00 8.55 4.58
C ARG A 378 -7.88 8.57 3.06
N THR A 379 -8.77 9.33 2.40
CA THR A 379 -8.66 9.68 0.98
C THR A 379 -7.58 10.75 0.78
N ARG A 380 -6.76 10.61 -0.27
CA ARG A 380 -5.69 11.56 -0.58
C ARG A 380 -5.89 12.14 -1.98
N VAL A 381 -6.24 13.41 -2.05
CA VAL A 381 -6.28 14.15 -3.32
C VAL A 381 -4.85 14.56 -3.68
N THR A 382 -4.38 14.14 -4.86
CA THR A 382 -3.03 14.42 -5.38
C THR A 382 -3.14 15.15 -6.71
N ILE A 383 -2.94 16.47 -6.70
CA ILE A 383 -2.93 17.25 -7.93
C ILE A 383 -1.57 17.03 -8.61
N GLU A 384 -1.59 16.56 -9.85
CA GLU A 384 -0.38 16.29 -10.60
C GLU A 384 0.30 17.60 -10.96
N LYS A 385 1.63 17.65 -10.82
CA LYS A 385 2.42 18.83 -11.21
C LYS A 385 3.03 18.70 -12.60
N GLY A 386 2.82 17.59 -13.31
CA GLY A 386 3.46 17.31 -14.60
C GLY A 386 2.63 16.38 -15.48
N ASN A 387 2.78 16.56 -16.79
CA ASN A 387 2.19 15.69 -17.82
C ASN A 387 3.12 14.48 -18.05
N SER A 388 2.55 13.33 -18.41
CA SER A 388 3.31 12.13 -18.81
C SER A 388 4.10 12.30 -20.11
N ASN A 389 3.70 13.27 -20.95
CA ASN A 389 4.34 13.55 -22.24
C ASN A 389 5.38 14.68 -22.16
N ILE A 390 5.62 15.26 -20.99
CA ILE A 390 6.58 16.36 -20.85
C ILE A 390 7.98 15.77 -20.58
N SER A 391 8.76 15.65 -21.66
CA SER A 391 10.21 15.67 -21.59
C SER A 391 10.73 17.11 -21.42
N ASP A 392 10.17 17.92 -20.49
CA ASP A 392 10.65 19.30 -20.33
C ASP A 392 12.09 19.27 -19.84
N THR A 393 13.00 19.59 -20.73
CA THR A 393 14.41 19.84 -20.43
C THR A 393 14.60 21.16 -19.67
N ARG A 394 13.56 22.01 -19.59
CA ARG A 394 13.59 23.31 -18.90
C ARG A 394 13.56 23.23 -17.37
N PHE A 395 13.19 22.09 -16.78
CA PHE A 395 13.22 21.92 -15.32
C PHE A 395 14.59 21.39 -14.87
N SER A 396 15.17 22.01 -13.85
CA SER A 396 16.36 21.46 -13.19
C SER A 396 16.12 20.01 -12.76
N PHE A 397 17.17 19.19 -12.71
CA PHE A 397 17.07 17.77 -12.36
C PHE A 397 16.25 17.51 -11.08
N ILE A 398 16.39 18.38 -10.09
CA ILE A 398 15.65 18.33 -8.81
C ILE A 398 14.15 18.57 -9.04
N VAL A 399 13.78 19.61 -9.79
CA VAL A 399 12.37 19.93 -10.09
C VAL A 399 11.77 18.87 -11.00
N ARG A 400 12.55 18.34 -11.96
CA ARG A 400 12.13 17.25 -12.83
C ARG A 400 11.83 15.98 -12.02
N ASN A 401 12.68 15.60 -11.08
CA ASN A 401 12.43 14.45 -10.21
C ASN A 401 11.20 14.67 -9.32
N GLN A 402 11.03 15.85 -8.73
CA GLN A 402 9.83 16.16 -7.93
C GLN A 402 8.55 16.12 -8.77
N THR A 403 8.59 16.63 -9.99
CA THR A 403 7.45 16.66 -10.91
C THR A 403 7.11 15.26 -11.43
N LEU A 404 8.12 14.46 -11.79
CA LEU A 404 7.94 13.06 -12.21
C LEU A 404 7.36 12.20 -11.09
N LEU A 405 7.77 12.41 -9.83
CA LEU A 405 7.24 11.70 -8.66
C LEU A 405 5.77 12.02 -8.33
N LEU A 406 5.17 13.00 -9.01
CA LEU A 406 3.81 13.47 -8.77
C LEU A 406 2.85 13.21 -9.95
N ASN A 407 3.28 12.51 -11.00
CA ASN A 407 2.36 12.10 -12.07
C ASN A 407 1.56 10.84 -11.68
N ARG A 408 0.42 10.61 -12.36
CA ARG A 408 -0.46 9.45 -12.07
C ARG A 408 0.22 8.10 -12.25
N PHE A 409 1.20 7.97 -13.15
CA PHE A 409 1.90 6.71 -13.42
C PHE A 409 2.87 6.30 -12.30
N GLN A 410 3.70 7.24 -11.84
CA GLN A 410 4.55 7.03 -10.67
C GLN A 410 3.70 6.93 -9.41
N GLY A 411 2.62 7.71 -9.33
CA GLY A 411 1.57 7.56 -8.32
C GLY A 411 1.02 6.14 -8.28
N ALA A 412 0.66 5.59 -9.45
CA ALA A 412 0.15 4.25 -9.63
C ALA A 412 1.12 3.19 -9.11
N LYS A 413 2.37 3.24 -9.58
CA LYS A 413 3.44 2.32 -9.18
C LYS A 413 3.79 2.44 -7.69
N ARG A 414 4.01 3.65 -7.17
CA ARG A 414 4.42 3.90 -5.78
C ARG A 414 3.34 3.51 -4.79
N ASN A 415 2.09 3.87 -5.08
CA ASN A 415 0.94 3.53 -4.22
C ASN A 415 0.39 2.13 -4.51
N ARG A 416 0.94 1.44 -5.52
CA ARG A 416 0.54 0.11 -6.00
C ARG A 416 -0.97 0.05 -6.31
N LEU A 417 -1.48 1.05 -7.01
CA LEU A 417 -2.92 1.14 -7.30
C LEU A 417 -3.42 -0.17 -7.93
N LYS A 418 -4.53 -0.69 -7.42
CA LYS A 418 -5.16 -1.90 -7.96
C LYS A 418 -6.07 -1.57 -9.13
N PHE A 419 -6.77 -0.45 -9.01
CA PHE A 419 -7.74 0.02 -9.98
C PHE A 419 -7.44 1.47 -10.32
N PHE A 420 -7.77 1.85 -11.54
CA PHE A 420 -7.73 3.25 -11.98
C PHE A 420 -8.97 3.55 -12.84
N ILE A 421 -9.53 4.75 -12.74
CA ILE A 421 -10.53 5.25 -13.70
C ILE A 421 -9.93 6.41 -14.47
N GLU A 422 -10.00 6.32 -15.79
CA GLU A 422 -9.36 7.22 -16.75
C GLU A 422 -10.34 7.45 -17.90
N ASP A 423 -10.30 8.61 -18.54
CA ASP A 423 -11.07 8.92 -19.74
C ASP A 423 -10.21 8.89 -21.02
N THR A 424 -8.91 9.12 -20.91
CA THR A 424 -7.99 9.20 -22.04
C THR A 424 -7.40 7.83 -22.42
N PRO A 425 -7.61 7.31 -23.65
CA PRO A 425 -7.13 5.99 -24.07
C PRO A 425 -5.63 5.74 -23.88
N GLU A 426 -4.79 6.70 -24.23
CA GLU A 426 -3.33 6.56 -24.14
C GLU A 426 -2.86 6.44 -22.69
N ASN A 427 -3.49 7.18 -21.77
CA ASN A 427 -3.22 7.07 -20.34
C ASN A 427 -3.73 5.73 -19.81
N ALA A 428 -4.91 5.28 -20.23
CA ALA A 428 -5.48 4.01 -19.82
C ALA A 428 -4.59 2.83 -20.22
N ILE A 429 -4.07 2.83 -21.47
CA ILE A 429 -3.13 1.82 -21.96
C ILE A 429 -1.83 1.81 -21.15
N LYS A 430 -1.27 2.99 -20.83
CA LYS A 430 -0.07 3.10 -19.99
C LYS A 430 -0.34 2.61 -18.56
N LEU A 431 -1.49 2.97 -17.98
CA LEU A 431 -1.90 2.59 -16.62
C LEU A 431 -2.19 1.09 -16.51
N ALA A 432 -2.71 0.45 -17.56
CA ALA A 432 -3.06 -0.96 -17.55
C ALA A 432 -1.85 -1.89 -17.37
N ASN A 433 -0.63 -1.41 -17.63
CA ASN A 433 0.61 -2.12 -17.28
C ASN A 433 1.04 -1.96 -15.80
N LEU A 434 0.40 -1.06 -15.05
CA LEU A 434 0.78 -0.66 -13.70
C LEU A 434 -0.25 -1.06 -12.64
N VAL A 435 -1.49 -1.33 -13.04
CA VAL A 435 -2.62 -1.64 -12.15
C VAL A 435 -3.31 -2.93 -12.61
N ASP A 436 -4.11 -3.55 -11.75
CA ASP A 436 -4.82 -4.78 -12.10
C ASP A 436 -5.88 -4.50 -13.18
N TYR A 437 -6.67 -3.43 -13.03
CA TYR A 437 -7.68 -3.03 -14.02
C TYR A 437 -7.76 -1.51 -14.17
N VAL A 438 -8.04 -1.07 -15.40
CA VAL A 438 -8.39 0.32 -15.71
C VAL A 438 -9.83 0.36 -16.19
N PHE A 439 -10.65 1.19 -15.58
CA PHE A 439 -11.99 1.51 -16.07
C PHE A 439 -11.89 2.73 -16.98
N LEU A 440 -12.08 2.53 -18.29
CA LEU A 440 -12.06 3.60 -19.28
C LEU A 440 -13.48 4.21 -19.36
N MET A 441 -13.65 5.41 -18.81
CA MET A 441 -14.93 6.12 -18.83
C MET A 441 -15.26 6.57 -20.24
N ASN A 442 -16.42 6.19 -20.78
CA ASN A 442 -16.80 6.50 -22.15
C ASN A 442 -16.98 8.00 -22.36
N GLN A 443 -16.37 8.49 -23.45
CA GLN A 443 -16.34 9.89 -23.84
C GLN A 443 -16.37 10.00 -25.38
N PRO A 444 -16.88 11.10 -25.96
CA PRO A 444 -16.99 11.24 -27.41
C PRO A 444 -15.67 11.05 -28.17
N TYR A 445 -14.55 11.43 -27.55
CA TYR A 445 -13.19 11.36 -28.12
C TYR A 445 -12.47 10.03 -27.91
N ASN A 446 -13.04 9.10 -27.14
CA ASN A 446 -12.41 7.80 -26.88
C ASN A 446 -13.17 6.60 -27.47
N ASN A 447 -14.18 6.86 -28.32
CA ASN A 447 -15.04 5.85 -28.94
C ASN A 447 -14.49 5.24 -30.25
N ASP A 448 -13.33 5.67 -30.73
CA ASP A 448 -12.71 5.06 -31.93
C ASP A 448 -11.95 3.78 -31.56
N GLU A 449 -12.64 2.64 -31.62
CA GLU A 449 -12.06 1.33 -31.32
C GLU A 449 -10.97 0.91 -32.30
N ASN A 450 -10.98 1.43 -33.54
CA ASN A 450 -9.98 1.06 -34.54
C ASN A 450 -8.64 1.76 -34.27
N ARG A 451 -8.66 2.93 -33.62
CA ARG A 451 -7.46 3.69 -33.26
C ARG A 451 -6.67 3.05 -32.12
N TYR A 452 -7.34 2.36 -31.19
CA TYR A 452 -6.74 1.89 -29.94
C TYR A 452 -6.85 0.39 -29.74
N ARG A 453 -5.70 -0.27 -29.56
CA ARG A 453 -5.66 -1.67 -29.15
C ARG A 453 -5.63 -1.79 -27.62
N PHE A 454 -6.80 -1.91 -27.01
CA PHE A 454 -6.91 -2.05 -25.57
C PHE A 454 -6.41 -3.41 -25.05
N GLN A 455 -5.81 -3.39 -23.86
CA GLN A 455 -5.44 -4.58 -23.11
C GLN A 455 -6.69 -5.19 -22.45
N LYS A 456 -6.67 -6.50 -22.16
CA LYS A 456 -7.84 -7.22 -21.60
C LYS A 456 -8.31 -6.69 -20.24
N ASN A 457 -7.44 -6.02 -19.50
CA ASN A 457 -7.75 -5.45 -18.20
C ASN A 457 -8.20 -3.98 -18.27
N ILE A 458 -8.45 -3.46 -19.47
CA ILE A 458 -9.12 -2.17 -19.68
C ILE A 458 -10.60 -2.48 -19.94
N ILE A 459 -11.47 -2.01 -19.04
CA ILE A 459 -12.91 -2.22 -19.10
C ILE A 459 -13.55 -0.88 -19.42
N ARG A 460 -14.25 -0.78 -20.56
CA ARG A 460 -15.03 0.42 -20.89
C ARG A 460 -16.26 0.48 -20.00
N VAL A 461 -16.59 1.68 -19.52
CA VAL A 461 -17.73 1.91 -18.63
C VAL A 461 -18.44 3.21 -19.02
N ASP A 462 -19.76 3.23 -18.97
CA ASP A 462 -20.58 4.40 -19.28
C ASP A 462 -20.85 5.27 -18.04
N SER A 463 -20.75 4.67 -16.85
CA SER A 463 -21.14 5.35 -15.61
C SER A 463 -20.39 4.84 -14.37
N TRP A 464 -20.45 5.64 -13.30
CA TRP A 464 -19.94 5.26 -11.99
C TRP A 464 -20.68 4.06 -11.38
N ASN A 465 -21.96 3.86 -11.71
CA ASN A 465 -22.72 2.70 -11.24
C ASN A 465 -22.20 1.38 -11.83
N GLU A 466 -21.75 1.43 -13.08
CA GLU A 466 -21.13 0.29 -13.75
C GLU A 466 -19.75 -0.03 -13.16
N VAL A 467 -18.93 1.00 -12.91
CA VAL A 467 -17.66 0.86 -12.17
C VAL A 467 -17.88 0.15 -10.84
N TYR A 468 -18.87 0.60 -10.07
CA TYR A 468 -19.19 0.00 -8.77
C TYR A 468 -19.63 -1.46 -8.90
N SER A 469 -20.42 -1.77 -9.94
CA SER A 469 -20.90 -3.12 -10.22
C SER A 469 -19.76 -4.07 -10.57
N HIS A 470 -18.82 -3.64 -11.44
CA HIS A 470 -17.62 -4.40 -11.73
C HIS A 470 -16.74 -4.59 -10.49
N LEU A 471 -16.58 -3.56 -9.66
CA LEU A 471 -15.81 -3.70 -8.42
C LEU A 471 -16.41 -4.74 -7.47
N LYS A 472 -17.74 -4.86 -7.41
CA LYS A 472 -18.43 -5.88 -6.63
C LYS A 472 -18.20 -7.29 -7.18
N GLN A 473 -18.07 -7.45 -8.50
CA GLN A 473 -17.75 -8.73 -9.13
C GLN A 473 -16.28 -9.12 -8.94
N LEU A 474 -15.38 -8.14 -8.92
CA LEU A 474 -13.93 -8.33 -8.76
C LEU A 474 -13.47 -8.45 -7.30
N SER A 475 -14.35 -8.15 -6.34
CA SER A 475 -14.09 -8.20 -4.89
C SER A 475 -14.55 -9.50 -4.27
#